data_AF-W9XK52-F1
#
_entry.id   AF-W9XK52-F1
#
_cell.length_a   1.000
_cell.length_b   1.000
_cell.length_c   1.000
_cell.angle_alpha   90.00
_cell.angle_beta   90.00
_cell.angle_gamma   90.00
#
_symmetry.space_group_name_H-M   'P 1'
#
loop_
_entity.id
_entity.type
_entity.pdbx_description
1 polymer ?
#
loop_
_entity_poly.entity_id
_entity_poly.type
_entity_poly.pdbx_seq_one_letter_code
_entity_poly.pdbx_strand_id
1 'polypeptide(L)'
;MKFNSRGGVSIFELLIYLPALVVAAIVCSRHGFGRSSGWVFTLILCLVRIVGACCQLATYHKETQGLVEAVVILDSIGISPLLLATLGLLTRCTDSISNPSSTKFKAVHLRLLQLLVTIGLILCTVGGTSSTSSSGVYKPQTTTKAGVLLYLVACLALGVIAAVTTLKVSRAPSGEKRLLWAVIIALPFILVRIVYSLIAVYSHDHSFNIITGSVTILVVMAILEEMVVVVLYLGIGLKSDTLAPAERCPTGSGP
;
A
#
# COMPACT_ATOMS: atom_id res chain seq x y z
N MET A 1 -24.71 23.11 -8.67
CA MET A 1 -23.56 22.27 -8.29
C MET A 1 -23.71 20.92 -8.98
N LYS A 2 -22.99 20.65 -10.07
CA LYS A 2 -22.99 19.31 -10.68
C LYS A 2 -22.05 18.44 -9.86
N PHE A 3 -22.59 17.55 -9.03
CA PHE A 3 -21.81 16.45 -8.46
C PHE A 3 -21.34 15.58 -9.64
N ASN A 4 -20.14 15.85 -10.16
CA ASN A 4 -19.48 14.94 -11.09
C ASN A 4 -19.27 13.61 -10.36
N SER A 5 -19.38 12.48 -11.06
CA SER A 5 -19.29 11.14 -10.49
C SER A 5 -18.06 10.92 -9.59
N ARG A 6 -16.98 11.67 -9.80
CA ARG A 6 -15.76 11.66 -8.97
C ARG A 6 -15.92 12.27 -7.57
N GLY A 7 -16.74 13.30 -7.41
CA GLY A 7 -17.04 13.84 -6.08
C GLY A 7 -17.79 12.84 -5.22
N GLY A 8 -18.68 12.05 -5.83
CA GLY A 8 -19.33 10.92 -5.18
C GLY A 8 -18.34 9.84 -4.75
N VAL A 9 -17.32 9.57 -5.57
CA VAL A 9 -16.24 8.62 -5.24
C VAL A 9 -15.43 9.09 -4.04
N SER A 10 -15.02 10.36 -3.97
CA SER A 10 -14.26 10.88 -2.82
C SER A 10 -15.07 10.83 -1.51
N ILE A 11 -16.38 11.10 -1.57
CA ILE A 11 -17.26 10.96 -0.39
C ILE A 11 -17.35 9.49 0.03
N PHE A 12 -17.50 8.57 -0.93
CA PHE A 12 -17.54 7.14 -0.67
C PHE A 12 -16.24 6.63 -0.05
N GLU A 13 -15.08 7.09 -0.54
CA GLU A 13 -13.78 6.79 0.07
C GLU A 13 -13.72 7.27 1.52
N LEU A 14 -14.12 8.51 1.81
CA LEU A 14 -14.14 9.02 3.19
C LEU A 14 -15.03 8.19 4.12
N LEU A 15 -16.22 7.81 3.66
CA LEU A 15 -17.15 7.00 4.45
C LEU A 15 -16.57 5.65 4.87
N ILE A 16 -15.66 5.08 4.09
CA ILE A 16 -15.05 3.77 4.38
C ILE A 16 -13.70 3.93 5.09
N TYR A 17 -12.86 4.86 4.65
CA TYR A 17 -11.54 5.04 5.24
C TYR A 17 -11.57 5.69 6.62
N LEU A 18 -12.60 6.48 6.97
CA LEU A 18 -12.75 7.03 8.33
C LEU A 18 -12.94 5.95 9.40
N PRO A 19 -13.92 5.02 9.31
CA PRO A 19 -14.02 3.92 10.26
C PRO A 19 -12.81 2.97 10.16
N ALA A 20 -12.28 2.74 8.95
CA ALA A 20 -11.06 1.94 8.79
C ALA A 20 -9.86 2.56 9.51
N LEU A 21 -9.73 3.88 9.54
CA LEU A 21 -8.67 4.59 10.28
C LEU A 21 -8.76 4.31 11.78
N VAL A 22 -9.96 4.35 12.36
CA VAL A 22 -10.17 4.05 13.78
C VAL A 22 -9.76 2.60 14.08
N VAL A 23 -10.20 1.66 13.24
CA VAL A 23 -9.83 0.24 13.39
C VAL A 23 -8.32 0.05 13.21
N ALA A 24 -7.70 0.71 12.22
CA ALA A 24 -6.26 0.68 12.00
C ALA A 24 -5.49 1.20 13.21
N ALA A 25 -5.97 2.28 13.85
CA ALA A 25 -5.36 2.83 15.06
C ALA A 25 -5.45 1.86 16.24
N ILE A 26 -6.59 1.19 16.42
CA ILE A 26 -6.77 0.15 17.45
C ILE A 26 -5.83 -1.03 17.18
N VAL A 27 -5.74 -1.51 15.94
CA VAL A 27 -4.85 -2.62 15.59
C VAL A 27 -3.39 -2.22 15.81
N CYS A 28 -2.99 -1.00 15.43
CA CYS A 28 -1.64 -0.48 15.66
C CYS A 28 -1.32 -0.36 17.15
N SER A 29 -2.26 0.10 17.99
CA SER A 29 -2.03 0.21 19.44
C SER A 29 -1.93 -1.17 20.11
N ARG A 30 -2.71 -2.17 19.66
CA ARG A 30 -2.68 -3.54 20.20
C ARG A 30 -1.41 -4.32 19.83
N HIS A 31 -0.92 -4.17 18.60
CA HIS A 31 0.27 -4.89 18.12
C HIS A 31 1.57 -4.09 18.30
N GLY A 32 1.47 -2.83 18.70
CA GLY A 32 2.58 -1.91 18.92
C GLY A 32 3.00 -1.15 17.66
N PHE A 33 3.52 0.07 17.86
CA PHE A 33 3.96 1.00 16.83
C PHE A 33 5.37 0.69 16.26
N GLY A 34 5.85 -0.54 16.42
CA GLY A 34 7.16 -0.94 15.94
C GLY A 34 7.26 -0.80 14.42
N ARG A 35 8.39 -0.30 13.92
CA ARG A 35 8.65 -0.04 12.49
C ARG A 35 8.57 -1.29 11.59
N SER A 36 8.55 -2.49 12.19
CA SER A 36 8.39 -3.79 11.50
C SER A 36 6.94 -4.32 11.52
N SER A 37 6.01 -3.60 12.16
CA SER A 37 4.62 -4.00 12.31
C SER A 37 3.86 -3.48 11.09
N GLY A 38 3.62 -4.33 10.09
CA GLY A 38 2.92 -3.98 8.84
C GLY A 38 1.60 -3.19 9.01
N TRP A 39 1.04 -3.23 10.22
CA TRP A 39 -0.10 -2.43 10.69
C TRP A 39 0.10 -0.92 10.56
N VAL A 40 1.28 -0.39 10.91
CA VAL A 40 1.54 1.07 10.85
C VAL A 40 1.39 1.59 9.42
N PHE A 41 1.82 0.81 8.43
CA PHE A 41 1.65 1.16 7.03
C PHE A 41 0.18 1.12 6.57
N THR A 42 -0.65 0.26 7.17
CA THR A 42 -2.10 0.24 6.91
C THR A 42 -2.77 1.50 7.48
N LEU A 43 -2.32 1.99 8.64
CA LEU A 43 -2.78 3.26 9.20
C LEU A 43 -2.34 4.45 8.34
N ILE A 44 -1.09 4.47 7.88
CA ILE A 44 -0.58 5.50 6.95
C ILE A 44 -1.40 5.49 5.65
N LEU A 45 -1.72 4.31 5.12
CA LEU A 45 -2.55 4.18 3.92
C LEU A 45 -3.93 4.84 4.10
N CYS A 46 -4.58 4.58 5.23
CA CYS A 46 -5.88 5.19 5.55
C CYS A 46 -5.78 6.72 5.62
N LEU A 47 -4.72 7.25 6.26
CA LEU A 47 -4.48 8.70 6.33
C LEU A 47 -4.27 9.32 4.96
N VAL A 48 -3.40 8.72 4.13
CA VAL A 48 -3.12 9.19 2.76
C VAL A 48 -4.41 9.23 1.93
N ARG A 49 -5.26 8.20 2.03
CA ARG A 49 -6.54 8.15 1.30
C ARG A 49 -7.53 9.20 1.78
N ILE A 50 -7.66 9.42 3.09
CA ILE A 50 -8.51 10.49 3.63
C ILE A 50 -8.04 11.87 3.15
N VAL A 51 -6.73 12.14 3.22
CA VAL A 51 -6.17 13.42 2.74
C VAL A 51 -6.37 13.57 1.24
N GLY A 52 -6.17 12.51 0.45
CA GLY A 52 -6.42 12.50 -1.00
C GLY A 52 -7.86 12.85 -1.36
N ALA A 53 -8.83 12.20 -0.69
CA ALA A 53 -10.25 12.48 -0.89
C ALA A 53 -10.62 13.92 -0.47
N CYS A 54 -10.06 14.43 0.64
CA CYS A 54 -10.24 15.82 1.06
C CYS A 54 -9.67 16.81 0.05
N CYS A 55 -8.46 16.58 -0.47
CA CYS A 55 -7.85 17.40 -1.52
C CYS A 55 -8.70 17.39 -2.79
N GLN A 56 -9.17 16.22 -3.21
CA GLN A 56 -10.04 16.09 -4.38
C GLN A 56 -11.35 16.84 -4.20
N LEU A 57 -11.99 16.76 -3.02
CA LEU A 57 -13.20 17.52 -2.73
C LEU A 57 -12.94 19.04 -2.71
N ALA A 58 -11.79 19.47 -2.20
CA ALA A 58 -11.41 20.87 -2.18
C ALA A 58 -11.22 21.46 -3.59
N THR A 59 -10.83 20.66 -4.60
CA THR A 59 -10.72 21.13 -6.00
C THR A 59 -12.05 21.63 -6.57
N TYR A 60 -13.18 21.15 -6.06
CA TYR A 60 -14.51 21.62 -6.49
C TYR A 60 -14.85 23.02 -5.99
N HIS A 61 -14.20 23.49 -4.92
CA HIS A 61 -14.44 24.81 -4.38
C HIS A 61 -13.42 25.83 -4.91
N LYS A 62 -12.14 25.44 -4.99
CA LYS A 62 -11.07 26.24 -5.61
C LYS A 62 -10.12 25.31 -6.36
N GLU A 63 -10.07 25.46 -7.68
CA GLU A 63 -9.09 24.75 -8.50
C GLU A 63 -7.75 25.51 -8.43
N THR A 64 -6.78 24.93 -7.72
CA THR A 64 -5.40 25.43 -7.67
C THR A 64 -4.49 24.34 -8.19
N GLN A 65 -3.47 24.70 -8.97
CA GLN A 65 -2.53 23.74 -9.56
C GLN A 65 -1.94 22.78 -8.51
N GLY A 66 -1.51 23.31 -7.35
CA GLY A 66 -0.98 22.49 -6.25
C GLY A 66 -1.98 21.49 -5.66
N LEU A 67 -3.28 21.75 -5.77
CA LEU A 67 -4.33 20.85 -5.25
C LEU A 67 -4.55 19.68 -6.21
N VAL A 68 -4.50 19.94 -7.53
CA VAL A 68 -4.52 18.90 -8.56
C VAL A 68 -3.25 18.04 -8.48
N GLU A 69 -2.08 18.67 -8.32
CA GLU A 69 -0.82 17.97 -8.08
C GLU A 69 -0.88 17.08 -6.83
N ALA A 70 -1.40 17.60 -5.72
CA ALA A 70 -1.56 16.84 -4.49
C ALA A 70 -2.45 15.60 -4.69
N VAL A 71 -3.56 15.70 -5.42
CA VAL A 71 -4.44 14.55 -5.73
C VAL A 71 -3.69 13.48 -6.51
N VAL A 72 -2.93 13.87 -7.54
CA VAL A 72 -2.16 12.94 -8.38
C VAL A 72 -1.03 12.26 -7.59
N ILE A 73 -0.33 13.03 -6.76
CA ILE A 73 0.74 12.53 -5.91
C ILE A 73 0.16 11.56 -4.88
N LEU A 74 -0.91 11.93 -4.17
CA LEU A 74 -1.53 11.09 -3.15
C LEU A 74 -2.09 9.78 -3.72
N ASP A 75 -2.65 9.77 -4.94
CA ASP A 75 -3.07 8.52 -5.59
C ASP A 75 -1.88 7.60 -5.91
N SER A 76 -0.75 8.19 -6.35
CA SER A 76 0.48 7.46 -6.65
C SER A 76 1.15 6.90 -5.38
N ILE A 77 1.09 7.66 -4.27
CA ILE A 77 1.66 7.25 -2.98
C ILE A 77 0.92 6.04 -2.42
N GLY A 78 -0.39 5.88 -2.66
CA GLY A 78 -1.22 4.81 -2.08
C GLY A 78 -0.68 3.39 -2.26
N ILE A 79 0.06 3.12 -3.34
CA ILE A 79 0.66 1.80 -3.62
C ILE A 79 1.79 1.47 -2.63
N SER A 80 2.55 2.47 -2.17
CA SER A 80 3.73 2.27 -1.31
C SER A 80 3.38 1.76 0.08
N PRO A 81 2.48 2.41 0.86
CA PRO A 81 2.04 1.87 2.14
C PRO A 81 1.45 0.47 2.01
N LEU A 82 0.80 0.16 0.89
CA LEU A 82 0.21 -1.15 0.66
C LEU A 82 1.29 -2.24 0.49
N LEU A 83 2.29 -2.00 -0.36
CA LEU A 83 3.44 -2.90 -0.50
C LEU A 83 4.25 -3.02 0.79
N LEU A 84 4.44 -1.92 1.52
CA LEU A 84 5.13 -1.92 2.81
C LEU A 84 4.36 -2.64 3.92
N ALA A 85 3.02 -2.53 3.94
CA ALA A 85 2.17 -3.29 4.84
C ALA A 85 2.31 -4.79 4.55
N THR A 86 2.22 -5.17 3.27
CA THR A 86 2.42 -6.56 2.81
C THR A 86 3.78 -7.09 3.24
N LEU A 87 4.84 -6.31 3.02
CA LEU A 87 6.21 -6.64 3.40
C LEU A 87 6.35 -6.83 4.91
N GLY A 88 5.77 -5.94 5.72
CA GLY A 88 5.81 -6.03 7.18
C GLY A 88 5.08 -7.28 7.71
N LEU A 89 3.91 -7.59 7.17
CA LEU A 89 3.17 -8.81 7.53
C LEU A 89 3.92 -10.07 7.11
N LEU A 90 4.50 -10.08 5.92
CA LEU A 90 5.26 -11.21 5.39
C LEU A 90 6.58 -11.42 6.15
N THR A 91 7.23 -10.34 6.58
CA THR A 91 8.43 -10.37 7.44
C THR A 91 8.10 -11.08 8.76
N ARG A 92 7.01 -10.67 9.42
CA ARG A 92 6.55 -11.30 10.67
C ARG A 92 6.29 -12.81 10.49
N CYS A 93 5.63 -13.21 9.41
CA CYS A 93 5.40 -14.64 9.12
C CYS A 93 6.71 -15.39 8.84
N THR A 94 7.62 -14.75 8.12
CA THR A 94 8.88 -15.38 7.69
C THR A 94 9.85 -15.55 8.85
N ASP A 95 9.86 -14.59 9.79
CA ASP A 95 10.70 -14.61 10.99
C ASP A 95 10.32 -15.75 11.93
N SER A 96 9.03 -15.95 12.18
CA SER A 96 8.56 -17.03 13.05
C SER A 96 8.73 -18.44 12.47
N ILE A 97 8.76 -18.57 11.14
CA ILE A 97 9.08 -19.84 10.46
C ILE A 97 10.60 -20.09 10.39
N SER A 98 11.45 -19.08 10.65
CA SER A 98 12.88 -19.15 10.38
C SER A 98 13.70 -19.74 11.52
N ASN A 99 14.62 -20.67 11.18
CA ASN A 99 15.71 -21.03 12.08
C ASN A 99 16.74 -19.88 12.18
N PRO A 100 17.38 -19.70 13.36
CA PRO A 100 18.27 -18.57 13.65
C PRO A 100 19.47 -18.43 12.68
N SER A 101 19.91 -19.52 12.04
CA SER A 101 21.02 -19.51 11.07
C SER A 101 20.64 -18.92 9.70
N SER A 102 19.35 -18.93 9.32
CA SER A 102 18.86 -18.45 8.01
C SER A 102 18.25 -17.04 8.06
N THR A 103 18.13 -16.47 9.25
CA THR A 103 17.45 -15.18 9.51
C THR A 103 18.21 -13.99 8.88
N LYS A 104 19.55 -14.01 8.86
CA LYS A 104 20.35 -12.92 8.28
C LYS A 104 20.10 -12.73 6.78
N PHE A 105 20.06 -13.83 6.03
CA PHE A 105 19.83 -13.78 4.58
C PHE A 105 18.43 -13.21 4.28
N LYS A 106 17.40 -13.68 4.98
CA LYS A 106 16.02 -13.20 4.82
C LYS A 106 15.85 -11.72 5.17
N ALA A 107 16.46 -11.27 6.27
CA ALA A 107 16.40 -9.87 6.69
C ALA A 107 17.00 -8.91 5.63
N VAL A 108 18.07 -9.33 4.94
CA VAL A 108 18.67 -8.55 3.85
C VAL A 108 17.71 -8.44 2.65
N HIS A 109 17.06 -9.53 2.24
CA HIS A 109 16.12 -9.53 1.11
C HIS A 109 14.91 -8.63 1.39
N LEU A 110 14.37 -8.71 2.60
CA LEU A 110 13.23 -7.89 3.02
C LEU A 110 13.63 -6.41 3.13
N ARG A 111 14.82 -6.10 3.64
CA ARG A 111 15.34 -4.73 3.66
C ARG A 111 15.57 -4.18 2.25
N LEU A 112 16.06 -5.01 1.34
CA LEU A 112 16.23 -4.64 -0.07
C LEU A 112 14.89 -4.30 -0.72
N LEU A 113 13.84 -5.09 -0.46
CA LEU A 113 12.50 -4.78 -0.96
C LEU A 113 11.93 -3.50 -0.37
N GLN A 114 12.15 -3.24 0.92
CA GLN A 114 11.75 -1.98 1.53
C GLN A 114 12.44 -0.78 0.86
N LEU A 115 13.74 -0.89 0.59
CA LEU A 115 14.49 0.13 -0.16
C LEU A 115 13.93 0.30 -1.57
N LEU A 116 13.64 -0.81 -2.27
CA LEU A 116 13.06 -0.79 -3.61
C LEU A 116 11.72 -0.04 -3.67
N VAL A 117 10.81 -0.32 -2.74
CA VAL A 117 9.52 0.38 -2.64
C VAL A 117 9.72 1.86 -2.30
N THR A 118 10.68 2.18 -1.44
CA THR A 118 11.00 3.57 -1.07
C THR A 118 11.57 4.35 -2.26
N ILE A 119 12.44 3.74 -3.07
CA ILE A 119 12.95 4.35 -4.31
C ILE A 119 11.80 4.56 -5.30
N GLY A 120 10.93 3.58 -5.47
CA GLY A 120 9.72 3.70 -6.29
C GLY A 120 8.83 4.88 -5.88
N LEU A 121 8.64 5.06 -4.56
CA LEU A 121 7.92 6.20 -3.98
C LEU A 121 8.52 7.54 -4.33
N ILE A 122 9.84 7.68 -4.18
CA ILE A 122 10.55 8.92 -4.50
C ILE A 122 10.41 9.22 -5.99
N LEU A 123 10.62 8.24 -6.87
CA LEU A 123 10.50 8.40 -8.31
C LEU A 123 9.09 8.79 -8.76
N CYS A 124 8.05 8.14 -8.20
CA CYS A 124 6.66 8.48 -8.50
C CYS A 124 6.30 9.89 -8.00
N THR A 125 6.83 10.29 -6.84
CA THR A 125 6.58 11.63 -6.27
C THR A 125 7.24 12.71 -7.14
N VAL A 126 8.52 12.56 -7.47
CA VAL A 126 9.28 13.51 -8.32
C VAL A 126 8.70 13.58 -9.73
N GLY A 127 8.27 12.44 -10.28
CA GLY A 127 7.58 12.40 -11.56
C GLY A 127 6.23 13.10 -11.52
N GLY A 128 5.45 12.90 -10.44
CA GLY A 128 4.17 13.58 -10.22
C GLY A 128 4.28 15.09 -10.16
N THR A 129 5.27 15.63 -9.44
CA THR A 129 5.51 17.09 -9.31
C THR A 129 6.01 17.75 -10.59
N SER A 130 6.64 16.97 -11.47
CA SER A 130 7.28 17.48 -12.69
C SER A 130 6.42 17.25 -13.95
N SER A 131 5.31 16.51 -13.80
CA SER A 131 4.35 16.18 -14.86
C SER A 131 3.35 17.31 -15.17
N THR A 132 3.33 18.40 -14.39
CA THR A 132 2.48 19.57 -14.60
C THR A 132 3.21 20.63 -15.43
N SER A 133 2.93 20.63 -16.73
CA SER A 133 3.32 21.75 -17.60
C SER A 133 2.38 22.94 -17.38
N SER A 134 2.85 24.16 -17.66
CA SER A 134 2.10 25.43 -17.58
C SER A 134 0.81 25.50 -18.42
N SER A 135 0.48 24.45 -19.19
CA SER A 135 -0.74 24.30 -19.97
C SER A 135 -1.79 23.35 -19.36
N GLY A 136 -1.58 22.82 -18.15
CA GLY A 136 -2.56 21.99 -17.43
C GLY A 136 -2.71 20.55 -17.94
N VAL A 137 -1.87 20.11 -18.89
CA VAL A 137 -1.91 18.74 -19.44
C VAL A 137 -0.93 17.85 -18.67
N TYR A 138 -1.46 16.86 -17.95
CA TYR A 138 -0.66 15.82 -17.28
C TYR A 138 -0.03 14.88 -18.31
N LYS A 139 1.30 14.86 -18.36
CA LYS A 139 2.07 13.87 -19.14
C LYS A 139 2.93 13.02 -18.19
N PRO A 140 2.77 11.69 -18.16
CA PRO A 140 3.57 10.84 -17.30
C PRO A 140 5.05 10.90 -17.70
N GLN A 141 5.89 11.34 -16.76
CA GLN A 141 7.32 11.43 -16.97
C GLN A 141 8.02 10.07 -16.89
N THR A 142 9.23 10.00 -17.46
CA THR A 142 10.10 8.81 -17.42
C THR A 142 10.38 8.35 -15.98
N THR A 143 10.43 9.28 -15.03
CA THR A 143 10.58 9.02 -13.59
C THR A 143 9.40 8.24 -13.00
N THR A 144 8.16 8.63 -13.33
CA THR A 144 6.94 7.89 -12.93
C THR A 144 6.91 6.49 -13.55
N LYS A 145 7.28 6.36 -14.83
CA LYS A 145 7.40 5.07 -15.54
C LYS A 145 8.32 4.11 -14.81
N ALA A 146 9.53 4.58 -14.46
CA ALA A 146 10.49 3.79 -13.72
C ALA A 146 9.98 3.44 -12.31
N GLY A 147 9.34 4.37 -11.60
CA GLY A 147 8.78 4.13 -10.27
C GLY A 147 7.71 3.03 -10.25
N VAL A 148 6.78 3.05 -11.21
CA VAL A 148 5.74 2.01 -11.33
C VAL A 148 6.34 0.64 -11.66
N LEU A 149 7.38 0.60 -12.49
CA LEU A 149 8.09 -0.65 -12.79
C LEU A 149 8.77 -1.23 -11.54
N LEU A 150 9.34 -0.37 -10.68
CA LEU A 150 9.92 -0.81 -9.40
C LEU A 150 8.86 -1.39 -8.47
N TYR A 151 7.64 -0.84 -8.44
CA TYR A 151 6.54 -1.43 -7.68
C TYR A 151 6.12 -2.81 -8.21
N LEU A 152 6.10 -2.99 -9.54
CA LEU A 152 5.84 -4.29 -10.13
C LEU A 152 6.89 -5.32 -9.68
N VAL A 153 8.17 -4.98 -9.78
CA VAL A 153 9.27 -5.86 -9.33
C VAL A 153 9.14 -6.18 -7.85
N ALA A 154 8.83 -5.18 -7.00
CA ALA A 154 8.60 -5.38 -5.58
C ALA A 154 7.42 -6.34 -5.31
N CYS A 155 6.30 -6.18 -6.03
CA CYS A 155 5.13 -7.03 -5.90
C CYS A 155 5.41 -8.48 -6.30
N LEU A 156 6.12 -8.70 -7.41
CA LEU A 156 6.51 -10.04 -7.86
C LEU A 156 7.45 -10.71 -6.86
N ALA A 157 8.44 -9.98 -6.35
CA ALA A 157 9.35 -10.49 -5.34
C ALA A 157 8.62 -10.83 -4.02
N LEU A 158 7.67 -10.01 -3.58
CA LEU A 158 6.79 -10.33 -2.44
C LEU A 158 5.97 -11.59 -2.71
N GLY A 159 5.46 -11.77 -3.93
CA GLY A 159 4.75 -12.99 -4.35
C GLY A 159 5.62 -14.24 -4.26
N VAL A 160 6.87 -14.17 -4.73
CA VAL A 160 7.83 -15.28 -4.64
C VAL A 160 8.15 -15.60 -3.17
N ILE A 161 8.41 -14.59 -2.34
CA ILE A 161 8.68 -14.81 -0.91
C ILE A 161 7.45 -15.43 -0.23
N ALA A 162 6.24 -14.93 -0.52
CA ALA A 162 5.01 -15.48 0.02
C ALA A 162 4.84 -16.95 -0.38
N ALA A 163 5.04 -17.29 -1.67
CA ALA A 163 4.99 -18.67 -2.16
C ALA A 163 6.01 -19.57 -1.45
N VAL A 164 7.28 -19.15 -1.35
CA VAL A 164 8.31 -19.93 -0.64
C VAL A 164 7.96 -20.12 0.83
N THR A 165 7.41 -19.08 1.48
CA THR A 165 6.98 -19.14 2.88
C THR A 165 5.79 -20.10 3.06
N THR A 166 4.87 -20.19 2.10
CA THR A 166 3.75 -21.16 2.16
C THR A 166 4.22 -22.61 2.12
N LEU A 167 5.22 -22.93 1.31
CA LEU A 167 5.79 -24.28 1.26
C LEU A 167 6.42 -24.70 2.59
N LYS A 168 6.83 -23.72 3.41
CA LYS A 168 7.46 -23.94 4.72
C LYS A 168 6.48 -23.78 5.90
N VAL A 169 5.22 -23.40 5.62
CA VAL A 169 4.23 -23.01 6.64
C VAL A 169 3.73 -24.16 7.50
N SER A 170 3.98 -25.41 7.10
CA SER A 170 3.45 -26.59 7.82
C SER A 170 3.84 -26.60 9.31
N ARG A 171 5.01 -26.03 9.64
CA ARG A 171 5.56 -25.92 11.00
C ARG A 171 5.14 -24.67 11.78
N ALA A 172 4.37 -23.75 11.17
CA ALA A 172 4.03 -22.46 11.78
C ALA A 172 2.81 -22.54 12.72
N PRO A 173 2.74 -21.67 13.76
CA PRO A 173 1.55 -21.48 14.59
C PRO A 173 0.30 -21.12 13.76
N SER A 174 -0.88 -21.50 14.24
CA SER A 174 -2.16 -21.27 13.54
C SER A 174 -2.45 -19.78 13.26
N GLY A 175 -2.04 -18.88 14.15
CA GLY A 175 -2.22 -17.43 13.96
C GLY A 175 -1.45 -16.86 12.76
N GLU A 176 -0.26 -17.36 12.48
CA GLU A 176 0.59 -16.86 11.39
C GLU A 176 0.22 -17.43 10.03
N LYS A 177 -0.28 -18.67 10.02
CA LYS A 177 -0.91 -19.25 8.82
C LYS A 177 -2.00 -18.30 8.30
N ARG A 178 -2.82 -17.73 9.20
CA ARG A 178 -3.88 -16.78 8.82
C ARG A 178 -3.32 -15.49 8.20
N LEU A 179 -2.25 -14.94 8.75
CA LEU A 179 -1.57 -13.76 8.23
C LEU A 179 -0.98 -14.03 6.83
N LEU A 180 -0.36 -15.20 6.64
CA LEU A 180 0.20 -15.59 5.35
C LEU A 180 -0.90 -15.74 4.28
N TRP A 181 -2.02 -16.40 4.62
CA TRP A 181 -3.17 -16.49 3.73
C TRP A 181 -3.76 -15.12 3.38
N ALA A 182 -3.77 -14.17 4.32
CA ALA A 182 -4.14 -12.78 4.04
C ALA A 182 -3.32 -12.18 2.91
N VAL A 183 -2.00 -12.35 3.00
CA VAL A 183 -1.03 -11.77 2.07
C VAL A 183 -1.19 -12.40 0.70
N ILE A 184 -1.38 -13.72 0.63
CA ILE A 184 -1.62 -14.44 -0.64
C ILE A 184 -2.91 -13.96 -1.30
N ILE A 185 -3.98 -13.81 -0.52
CA ILE A 185 -5.27 -13.33 -1.05
C ILE A 185 -5.16 -11.86 -1.46
N ALA A 186 -4.40 -11.03 -0.75
CA ALA A 186 -4.23 -9.62 -1.07
C ALA A 186 -3.35 -9.36 -2.31
N LEU A 187 -2.28 -10.14 -2.51
CA LEU A 187 -1.33 -10.01 -3.62
C LEU A 187 -1.96 -9.86 -5.02
N PRO A 188 -2.97 -10.66 -5.44
CA PRO A 188 -3.61 -10.45 -6.73
C PRO A 188 -4.31 -9.09 -6.84
N PHE A 189 -4.93 -8.60 -5.76
CA PHE A 189 -5.58 -7.27 -5.78
C PHE A 189 -4.54 -6.14 -5.91
N ILE A 190 -3.40 -6.29 -5.24
CA ILE A 190 -2.25 -5.38 -5.37
C ILE A 190 -1.72 -5.38 -6.81
N LEU A 191 -1.63 -6.57 -7.42
CA LEU A 191 -1.16 -6.71 -8.78
C LEU A 191 -2.11 -6.00 -9.77
N VAL A 192 -3.43 -6.16 -9.62
CA VAL A 192 -4.43 -5.44 -10.42
C VAL A 192 -4.24 -3.92 -10.30
N ARG A 193 -4.05 -3.42 -9.08
CA ARG A 193 -3.76 -1.99 -8.84
C ARG A 193 -2.49 -1.51 -9.57
N ILE A 194 -1.41 -2.29 -9.54
CA ILE A 194 -0.16 -1.95 -10.22
C ILE A 194 -0.33 -2.02 -11.75
N VAL A 195 -1.08 -2.99 -12.27
CA VAL A 195 -1.39 -3.11 -13.70
C VAL A 195 -2.19 -1.91 -14.18
N TYR A 196 -3.18 -1.45 -13.41
CA TYR A 196 -3.88 -0.21 -13.71
C TYR A 196 -2.91 0.98 -13.80
N SER A 197 -1.99 1.13 -12.86
CA SER A 197 -0.97 2.17 -12.89
C SER A 197 -0.03 2.05 -14.08
N LEU A 198 0.34 0.83 -14.50
CA LEU A 198 1.13 0.61 -15.71
C LEU A 198 0.37 1.04 -16.96
N ILE A 199 -0.90 0.66 -17.09
CA ILE A 199 -1.73 1.07 -18.23
C ILE A 199 -1.91 2.60 -18.23
N ALA A 200 -2.16 3.22 -17.08
CA ALA A 200 -2.32 4.67 -16.97
C ALA A 200 -1.05 5.46 -17.35
N VAL A 201 0.13 4.87 -17.17
CA VAL A 201 1.44 5.52 -17.38
C VAL A 201 2.05 5.20 -18.76
N TYR A 202 1.76 4.02 -19.32
CA TYR A 202 2.30 3.56 -20.61
C TYR A 202 1.29 3.62 -21.76
N SER A 203 -0.02 3.49 -21.49
CA SER A 203 -1.03 3.63 -22.54
C SER A 203 -1.28 5.10 -22.87
N HIS A 204 -1.50 5.37 -24.16
CA HIS A 204 -1.95 6.68 -24.65
C HIS A 204 -3.49 6.78 -24.65
N ASP A 205 -4.20 5.76 -24.17
CA ASP A 205 -5.65 5.76 -24.09
C ASP A 205 -6.16 6.70 -23.00
N HIS A 206 -6.93 7.71 -23.41
CA HIS A 206 -7.54 8.68 -22.50
C HIS A 206 -8.46 8.03 -21.45
N SER A 207 -9.04 6.86 -21.72
CA SER A 207 -9.94 6.14 -20.81
C SER A 207 -9.28 5.68 -19.51
N PHE A 208 -7.96 5.46 -19.50
CA PHE A 208 -7.19 5.00 -18.33
C PHE A 208 -6.43 6.12 -17.61
N ASN A 209 -6.61 7.36 -18.05
CA ASN A 209 -5.96 8.50 -17.41
C ASN A 209 -6.53 8.71 -16.00
N ILE A 210 -5.65 8.86 -15.01
CA ILE A 210 -6.01 9.09 -13.60
C ILE A 210 -6.85 10.36 -13.43
N ILE A 211 -6.62 11.37 -14.28
CA ILE A 211 -7.26 12.69 -14.20
C ILE A 211 -8.41 12.84 -15.20
N THR A 212 -8.39 12.24 -16.38
CA THR A 212 -9.44 12.46 -17.40
C THR A 212 -10.17 11.19 -17.82
N GLY A 213 -9.75 10.03 -17.31
CA GLY A 213 -10.32 8.73 -17.66
C GLY A 213 -11.64 8.41 -17.00
N SER A 214 -12.13 7.21 -17.33
CA SER A 214 -13.41 6.68 -16.89
C SER A 214 -13.41 6.45 -15.38
N VAL A 215 -14.38 7.08 -14.70
CA VAL A 215 -14.55 6.96 -13.25
C VAL A 215 -14.80 5.52 -12.84
N THR A 216 -15.55 4.75 -13.64
CA THR A 216 -15.85 3.35 -13.33
C THR A 216 -14.59 2.49 -13.31
N ILE A 217 -13.69 2.68 -14.27
CA ILE A 217 -12.44 1.90 -14.34
C ILE A 217 -11.55 2.28 -13.16
N LEU A 218 -11.42 3.58 -12.85
CA LEU A 218 -10.67 4.05 -11.69
C LEU A 218 -11.23 3.40 -10.40
N VAL A 219 -12.54 3.46 -10.18
CA VAL A 219 -13.14 2.90 -8.95
C VAL A 219 -12.89 1.40 -8.83
N VAL A 220 -13.09 0.65 -9.91
CA VAL A 220 -12.98 -0.82 -9.87
C VAL A 220 -11.53 -1.29 -9.79
N MET A 221 -10.63 -0.72 -10.60
CA MET A 221 -9.25 -1.21 -10.74
C MET A 221 -8.26 -0.53 -9.79
N ALA A 222 -8.63 0.62 -9.21
CA ALA A 222 -7.79 1.33 -8.26
C ALA A 222 -8.33 1.26 -6.83
N ILE A 223 -9.54 1.81 -6.62
CA ILE A 223 -10.03 2.11 -5.28
C ILE A 223 -10.57 0.85 -4.60
N LEU A 224 -11.35 0.04 -5.32
CA LEU A 224 -11.97 -1.17 -4.79
C LEU A 224 -10.91 -2.18 -4.32
N GLU A 225 -9.90 -2.43 -5.14
CA GLU A 225 -8.79 -3.35 -4.85
C GLU A 225 -8.08 -2.95 -3.55
N GLU A 226 -7.77 -1.66 -3.38
CA GLU A 226 -7.13 -1.16 -2.17
C GLU A 226 -8.02 -1.30 -0.93
N MET A 227 -9.32 -1.05 -1.07
CA MET A 227 -10.26 -1.20 0.04
C MET A 227 -10.40 -2.66 0.47
N VAL A 228 -10.46 -3.60 -0.48
CA VAL A 228 -10.48 -5.03 -0.17
C VAL A 228 -9.23 -5.42 0.61
N VAL A 229 -8.05 -4.98 0.19
CA VAL A 229 -6.79 -5.30 0.90
C VAL A 229 -6.78 -4.70 2.30
N VAL A 230 -7.21 -3.45 2.47
CA VAL A 230 -7.29 -2.80 3.79
C VAL A 230 -8.23 -3.55 4.72
N VAL A 231 -9.43 -3.92 4.26
CA VAL A 231 -10.39 -4.68 5.07
C VAL A 231 -9.83 -6.06 5.44
N LEU A 232 -9.16 -6.75 4.51
CA LEU A 232 -8.52 -8.04 4.79
C LEU A 232 -7.44 -7.91 5.87
N TYR A 233 -6.56 -6.90 5.75
CA TYR A 233 -5.51 -6.67 6.73
C TYR A 233 -6.10 -6.31 8.09
N LEU A 234 -6.98 -5.31 8.17
CA LEU A 234 -7.61 -4.91 9.42
C LEU A 234 -8.38 -6.05 10.09
N GLY A 235 -9.15 -6.82 9.30
CA GLY A 235 -9.89 -7.97 9.81
C GLY A 235 -8.98 -9.05 10.41
N ILE A 236 -7.77 -9.21 9.89
CA ILE A 236 -6.79 -10.16 10.42
C ILE A 236 -5.98 -9.55 11.56
N GLY A 237 -5.75 -8.24 11.57
CA GLY A 237 -5.13 -7.54 12.68
C GLY A 237 -5.96 -7.57 13.95
N LEU A 238 -7.28 -7.51 13.81
CA LEU A 238 -8.22 -7.65 14.94
C LEU A 238 -8.27 -9.09 15.48
N LYS A 239 -8.08 -10.09 14.62
CA LYS A 239 -8.18 -11.52 14.99
C LYS A 239 -6.85 -12.17 15.34
N SER A 240 -5.73 -11.55 14.99
CA SER A 240 -4.40 -12.03 15.35
C SER A 240 -4.10 -11.67 16.80
N ASP A 241 -3.62 -12.63 17.58
CA ASP A 241 -3.19 -12.38 18.95
C ASP A 241 -1.97 -11.46 19.01
N THR A 242 -1.92 -10.62 20.05
CA THR A 242 -0.75 -9.78 20.35
C THR A 242 0.41 -10.68 20.72
N LEU A 243 1.56 -10.55 20.05
CA LEU A 243 2.79 -11.26 20.46
C LEU A 243 3.11 -10.93 21.91
N ALA A 244 3.33 -11.97 22.72
CA ALA A 244 3.64 -11.87 24.14
C ALA A 244 4.87 -10.95 24.35
N PRO A 245 4.92 -10.17 25.45
CA PRO A 245 6.01 -9.22 25.72
C PRO A 245 7.42 -9.83 25.74
N ALA A 246 7.54 -11.14 25.95
CA ALA A 246 8.82 -11.84 26.12
C ALA A 246 9.71 -11.88 24.86
N GLU A 247 9.16 -11.73 23.65
CA GLU A 247 9.94 -11.70 22.40
C GLU A 247 10.27 -10.29 21.91
N ARG A 248 9.87 -9.23 22.62
CA ARG A 248 10.17 -7.84 22.25
C ARG A 248 11.57 -7.39 22.66
N CYS A 249 12.30 -8.20 23.44
CA CYS A 249 13.64 -7.87 23.90
C CYS A 249 14.68 -8.68 23.11
N PRO A 250 15.52 -8.05 22.26
CA PRO A 250 16.76 -8.69 21.87
C PRO A 250 17.58 -8.81 23.15
N THR A 251 17.80 -10.05 23.60
CA THR A 251 18.72 -10.48 24.67
C THR A 251 19.67 -9.38 25.15
N GLY A 252 19.25 -8.65 26.17
CA GLY A 252 20.14 -7.90 27.05
C GLY A 252 20.59 -8.88 28.12
N SER A 253 21.80 -9.39 27.96
CA SER A 253 22.52 -10.24 28.90
C SER A 253 22.54 -9.68 30.32
N GLY A 254 22.26 -10.55 31.29
CA GLY A 254 22.71 -10.42 32.67
C GLY A 254 22.39 -11.71 33.43
N PRO A 255 23.09 -12.05 34.52
CA PRO A 255 24.24 -11.36 35.13
C PRO A 255 25.61 -11.81 34.61
#